data_AF-A0A6B2UK43-F1
#
_entry.id   AF-A0A6B2UK43-F1
#
_cell.length_a   1.000
_cell.length_b   1.000
_cell.length_c   1.000
_cell.angle_alpha   90.00
_cell.angle_beta   90.00
_cell.angle_gamma   90.00
#
_symmetry.space_group_name_H-M   'P 1'
#
loop_
_entity.id
_entity.type
_entity.pdbx_description
1 polymer ?
#
loop_
_entity_poly.entity_id
_entity_poly.type
_entity_poly.pdbx_seq_one_letter_code
_entity_poly.pdbx_strand_id
1 'polypeptide(L)'
;RYGDARRNWGSAIAVHKRRGDVAGQARALAELARVQEYAGRPEEALRTCREAVGLAERAEDERLRAALHVRLADTLDRLGDPASARHHRGLAARLLGPGEAAVLRAGA
;
A
#
# COMPACT_ATOMS: atom_id res chain seq x y z
N ARG A 1 13.87 15.63 6.33
CA ARG A 1 15.00 14.67 6.28
C ARG A 1 14.42 13.26 6.13
N TYR A 2 14.49 12.67 4.93
CA TYR A 2 13.84 11.37 4.61
C TYR A 2 14.81 10.17 4.64
N GLY A 3 16.10 10.41 4.90
CA GLY A 3 17.14 9.38 4.89
C GLY A 3 17.05 8.39 6.06
N ASP A 4 16.70 8.87 7.24
CA ASP A 4 16.65 8.05 8.45
C ASP A 4 15.42 7.11 8.45
N ALA A 5 14.29 7.60 7.95
CA ALA A 5 13.11 6.77 7.70
C ALA A 5 13.45 5.59 6.79
N ARG A 6 14.05 5.84 5.62
CA ARG A 6 14.41 4.77 4.65
C ARG A 6 15.30 3.67 5.24
N ARG A 7 16.31 4.02 6.05
CA ARG A 7 17.18 3.02 6.69
C ARG A 7 16.44 2.21 7.75
N ASN A 8 15.55 2.85 8.52
CA ASN A 8 14.78 2.18 9.55
C ASN A 8 13.77 1.18 8.95
N TRP A 9 13.13 1.54 7.82
CA TRP A 9 12.23 0.64 7.10
C TRP A 9 12.94 -0.58 6.51
N GLY A 10 14.15 -0.40 5.96
CA GLY A 10 14.96 -1.52 5.45
C GLY A 10 15.27 -2.57 6.52
N SER A 11 15.59 -2.12 7.75
CA SER A 11 15.80 -3.02 8.89
C SER A 11 14.53 -3.76 9.31
N ALA A 12 13.37 -3.07 9.36
CA ALA A 12 12.09 -3.71 9.70
C ALA A 12 11.71 -4.81 8.69
N ILE A 13 11.83 -4.54 7.38
CA ILE A 13 11.56 -5.52 6.32
C ILE A 13 12.49 -6.74 6.44
N ALA A 14 13.78 -6.52 6.71
CA ALA A 14 14.75 -7.60 6.89
C ALA A 14 14.45 -8.47 8.12
N VAL A 15 13.96 -7.87 9.22
CA VAL A 15 13.56 -8.60 10.44
C VAL A 15 12.33 -9.47 10.20
N HIS A 16 11.28 -8.95 9.54
CA HIS A 16 10.09 -9.76 9.26
C HIS A 16 10.36 -10.87 8.22
N LYS A 17 11.25 -10.63 7.24
CA LYS A 17 11.70 -11.69 6.30
C LYS A 17 12.31 -12.90 7.00
N ARG A 18 13.03 -12.70 8.11
CA ARG A 18 13.62 -13.79 8.90
C ARG A 18 12.63 -14.53 9.81
N ARG A 19 11.46 -13.95 10.09
CA ARG A 19 10.45 -14.54 10.99
C ARG A 19 9.25 -15.17 10.28
N GLY A 20 9.19 -15.12 8.95
CA GLY A 20 8.04 -15.62 8.19
C GLY A 20 6.77 -14.78 8.35
N ASP A 21 6.87 -13.58 8.93
CA ASP A 21 5.73 -12.68 9.17
C ASP A 21 5.43 -11.88 7.89
N VAL A 22 4.70 -12.50 6.97
CA VAL A 22 4.32 -11.92 5.68
C VAL A 22 3.38 -10.72 5.86
N ALA A 23 2.47 -10.79 6.84
CA ALA A 23 1.55 -9.70 7.16
C ALA A 23 2.30 -8.46 7.68
N GLY A 24 3.28 -8.64 8.59
CA GLY A 24 4.15 -7.57 9.07
C GLY A 24 4.96 -6.91 7.95
N GLN A 25 5.48 -7.70 7.01
CA GLN A 25 6.16 -7.14 5.82
C GLN A 25 5.21 -6.30 4.96
N ALA A 26 3.99 -6.78 4.72
CA ALA A 26 3.00 -6.05 3.93
C ALA A 26 2.66 -4.70 4.57
N ARG A 27 2.45 -4.66 5.90
CA ARG A 27 2.18 -3.41 6.64
C ARG A 27 3.37 -2.44 6.61
N ALA A 28 4.59 -2.95 6.77
CA ALA A 28 5.79 -2.13 6.69
C ALA A 28 5.96 -1.49 5.30
N LEU A 29 5.69 -2.25 4.23
CA LEU A 29 5.72 -1.71 2.87
C LEU A 29 4.57 -0.70 2.63
N ALA A 30 3.38 -0.93 3.19
CA ALA A 30 2.27 0.01 3.10
C ALA A 30 2.65 1.38 3.68
N GLU A 31 3.28 1.40 4.85
CA GLU A 31 3.75 2.63 5.48
C GLU A 31 4.90 3.29 4.69
N LEU A 32 5.86 2.51 4.18
CA LEU A 32 6.92 3.05 3.34
C LEU A 32 6.37 3.74 2.08
N ALA A 33 5.39 3.13 1.43
CA ALA A 33 4.76 3.71 0.25
C ALA A 33 4.03 5.02 0.58
N ARG A 34 3.37 5.10 1.75
CA ARG A 34 2.73 6.33 2.23
C ARG A 34 3.76 7.44 2.45
N VAL A 35 4.91 7.10 3.06
CA VAL A 35 6.02 8.06 3.23
C VAL A 35 6.57 8.53 1.88
N GLN A 36 6.69 7.65 0.89
CA GLN A 36 7.14 8.01 -0.47
C GLN A 36 6.15 8.95 -1.17
N GLU A 37 4.84 8.73 -1.05
CA GLU A 37 3.81 9.65 -1.55
C GLU A 37 3.95 11.04 -0.92
N TYR A 38 4.05 11.12 0.41
CA TYR A 38 4.23 12.39 1.12
C TYR A 38 5.56 13.09 0.78
N ALA A 39 6.58 12.31 0.41
CA ALA A 39 7.86 12.83 -0.04
C ALA A 39 7.87 13.25 -1.53
N GLY A 40 6.71 13.22 -2.22
CA GLY A 40 6.62 13.59 -3.64
C GLY A 40 7.31 12.59 -4.57
N ARG A 41 7.34 11.30 -4.20
CA ARG A 41 7.96 10.20 -4.98
C ARG A 41 6.92 9.17 -5.41
N PRO A 42 5.92 9.56 -6.21
CA PRO A 42 4.79 8.70 -6.54
C PRO A 42 5.19 7.42 -7.30
N GLU A 43 6.26 7.43 -8.11
CA GLU A 43 6.74 6.24 -8.83
C GLU A 43 7.43 5.23 -7.90
N GLU A 44 8.11 5.71 -6.85
CA GLU A 44 8.63 4.83 -5.80
C GLU A 44 7.46 4.22 -5.00
N ALA A 45 6.50 5.04 -4.60
CA ALA A 45 5.31 4.60 -3.88
C ALA A 45 4.51 3.55 -4.66
N LEU A 46 4.32 3.74 -5.97
CA LEU A 46 3.62 2.80 -6.84
C LEU A 46 4.27 1.41 -6.81
N ARG A 47 5.61 1.35 -6.90
CA ARG A 47 6.37 0.10 -6.85
C ARG A 47 6.24 -0.58 -5.49
N THR A 48 6.43 0.18 -4.42
CA THR A 48 6.33 -0.34 -3.05
C THR A 48 4.91 -0.82 -2.71
N CYS A 49 3.87 -0.11 -3.15
CA CYS A 49 2.48 -0.55 -3.01
C CYS A 49 2.21 -1.90 -3.70
N ARG A 50 2.72 -2.10 -4.92
CA ARG A 50 2.51 -3.35 -5.67
C ARG A 50 3.14 -4.54 -4.96
N GLU A 51 4.34 -4.37 -4.41
CA GLU A 51 4.98 -5.40 -3.58
C GLU A 51 4.15 -5.69 -2.32
N ALA A 52 3.67 -4.65 -1.63
CA ALA A 52 2.81 -4.79 -0.46
C ALA A 52 1.52 -5.57 -0.77
N VAL A 53 0.89 -5.34 -1.93
CA VAL A 53 -0.33 -6.06 -2.36
C VAL A 53 -0.06 -7.56 -2.48
N GLY A 54 1.06 -7.93 -3.12
CA GLY A 54 1.42 -9.34 -3.26
C GLY A 54 1.71 -10.02 -1.91
N LEU A 55 2.26 -9.30 -0.94
CA LEU A 55 2.44 -9.83 0.41
C LEU A 55 1.13 -9.90 1.18
N ALA A 56 0.25 -8.90 1.07
CA ALA A 56 -1.07 -8.92 1.70
C ALA A 56 -1.94 -10.08 1.16
N GLU A 57 -1.86 -10.36 -0.14
CA GLU A 57 -2.50 -11.54 -0.75
C GLU A 57 -1.95 -12.85 -0.19
N ARG A 58 -0.63 -13.01 -0.11
CA ARG A 58 0.00 -14.20 0.49
C ARG A 58 -0.29 -14.36 1.98
N ALA A 59 -0.60 -13.27 2.67
CA ALA A 59 -0.99 -13.26 4.07
C ALA A 59 -2.51 -13.41 4.27
N GLU A 60 -3.30 -13.51 3.19
CA GLU A 60 -4.77 -13.55 3.22
C GLU A 60 -5.40 -12.35 3.97
N ASP A 61 -4.69 -11.20 4.00
CA ASP A 61 -5.16 -9.97 4.66
C ASP A 61 -5.92 -9.10 3.65
N GLU A 62 -7.20 -9.42 3.43
CA GLU A 62 -8.04 -8.75 2.44
C GLU A 62 -8.26 -7.27 2.75
N ARG A 63 -8.36 -6.91 4.03
CA ARG A 63 -8.50 -5.51 4.46
C ARG A 63 -7.26 -4.70 4.11
N LEU A 64 -6.06 -5.23 4.40
CA LEU A 64 -4.82 -4.58 4.00
C LEU A 64 -4.70 -4.50 2.48
N ARG A 65 -5.07 -5.58 1.77
CA ARG A 65 -5.05 -5.60 0.30
C ARG A 65 -5.97 -4.53 -0.29
N ALA A 66 -7.16 -4.33 0.28
CA ALA A 66 -8.08 -3.27 -0.13
C ALA A 66 -7.51 -1.86 0.12
N ALA A 67 -6.96 -1.61 1.31
CA ALA A 67 -6.34 -0.32 1.65
C ALA A 67 -5.18 0.02 0.70
N LEU A 68 -4.36 -0.99 0.35
CA LEU A 68 -3.29 -0.83 -0.61
C LEU A 68 -3.79 -0.51 -2.03
N HIS A 69 -4.91 -1.10 -2.45
CA HIS A 69 -5.54 -0.75 -3.72
C HIS A 69 -6.13 0.67 -3.74
N VAL A 70 -6.67 1.17 -2.63
CA VAL A 70 -7.07 2.59 -2.51
C VAL A 70 -5.85 3.50 -2.71
N ARG A 71 -4.75 3.21 -2.02
CA ARG A 71 -3.51 4.00 -2.17
C ARG A 71 -2.91 3.94 -3.57
N LEU A 72 -2.93 2.76 -4.22
CA LEU A 72 -2.53 2.64 -5.63
C LEU A 72 -3.35 3.58 -6.51
N ALA A 73 -4.66 3.65 -6.28
CA ALA A 73 -5.51 4.55 -7.05
C ALA A 73 -5.15 6.02 -6.86
N ASP A 74 -4.88 6.43 -5.63
CA ASP A 74 -4.54 7.84 -5.34
C ASP A 74 -3.16 8.21 -5.89
N THR A 75 -2.18 7.29 -5.81
CA THR A 75 -0.88 7.46 -6.50
C THR A 75 -1.05 7.55 -8.02
N LEU A 76 -1.89 6.72 -8.63
CA LEU A 76 -2.11 6.73 -10.09
C LEU A 76 -2.82 7.98 -10.57
N ASP A 77 -3.77 8.51 -9.81
CA ASP A 77 -4.38 9.81 -10.11
C ASP A 77 -3.33 10.94 -10.10
N ARG A 78 -2.42 10.94 -9.13
CA ARG A 78 -1.29 11.91 -9.08
C ARG A 78 -0.33 11.76 -10.26
N LEU A 79 -0.19 10.55 -10.80
CA LEU A 79 0.62 10.24 -11.98
C LEU A 79 -0.12 10.48 -13.31
N GLY A 80 -1.39 10.92 -13.27
CA GLY A 80 -2.17 11.18 -14.47
C GLY A 80 -2.73 9.93 -15.16
N ASP A 81 -2.87 8.81 -14.44
CA ASP A 81 -3.51 7.58 -14.94
C ASP A 81 -4.84 7.29 -14.20
N PRO A 82 -5.91 8.06 -14.49
CA PRO A 82 -7.20 7.88 -13.84
C PRO A 82 -7.91 6.59 -14.25
N ALA A 83 -7.52 5.96 -15.37
CA ALA A 83 -8.10 4.70 -15.81
C ALA A 83 -7.65 3.55 -14.89
N SER A 84 -6.35 3.43 -14.65
CA SER A 84 -5.80 2.46 -13.70
C SER A 84 -6.25 2.77 -12.26
N ALA A 85 -6.38 4.06 -11.91
CA ALA A 85 -6.90 4.44 -10.60
C ALA A 85 -8.33 3.93 -10.35
N ARG A 86 -9.24 4.10 -11.31
CA ARG A 86 -10.60 3.55 -11.23
C ARG A 86 -10.60 2.02 -11.11
N HIS A 87 -9.73 1.34 -11.87
CA HIS A 87 -9.58 -0.11 -11.77
C HIS A 87 -9.24 -0.54 -10.34
N HIS A 88 -8.23 0.08 -9.73
CA HIS A 88 -7.84 -0.26 -8.35
C HIS A 88 -8.89 0.10 -7.30
N ARG A 89 -9.64 1.19 -7.46
CA ARG A 89 -10.80 1.47 -6.59
C ARG A 89 -11.87 0.37 -6.69
N GLY A 90 -12.08 -0.17 -7.89
CA GLY A 90 -12.97 -1.31 -8.11
C GLY A 90 -12.49 -2.57 -7.38
N LEU A 91 -11.19 -2.87 -7.43
CA LEU A 91 -10.62 -4.00 -6.68
C LEU A 91 -10.80 -3.81 -5.17
N ALA A 92 -10.48 -2.63 -4.63
CA ALA A 92 -10.66 -2.33 -3.22
C ALA A 92 -12.12 -2.50 -2.77
N ALA A 93 -13.07 -1.97 -3.54
CA ALA A 93 -14.50 -2.08 -3.22
C ALA A 93 -15.00 -3.53 -3.21
N ARG A 94 -14.51 -4.38 -4.12
CA ARG A 94 -14.85 -5.81 -4.15
C ARG A 94 -14.34 -6.55 -2.92
N LEU A 95 -13.17 -6.17 -2.39
CA LEU A 95 -12.57 -6.78 -1.21
C LEU A 95 -13.27 -6.36 0.10
N LEU A 96 -13.76 -5.13 0.17
CA LEU A 96 -14.41 -4.56 1.37
C LEU A 96 -15.90 -4.89 1.48
N GLY A 97 -16.50 -5.38 0.40
CA GLY A 97 -17.95 -5.47 0.27
C GLY A 97 -18.65 -4.09 0.30
N PRO A 98 -19.98 -4.07 0.14
CA PRO A 98 -20.75 -2.84 0.00
C PRO A 98 -20.79 -1.92 1.26
N GLY A 99 -20.29 -2.38 2.42
CA GLY A 99 -20.37 -1.63 3.68
C GLY A 99 -19.07 -0.91 4.12
N GLU A 100 -17.89 -1.46 3.85
CA GLU A 100 -16.62 -0.92 4.39
C GLU A 100 -15.89 0.07 3.44
N ALA A 101 -16.29 0.13 2.16
CA ALA A 101 -15.63 0.96 1.14
C ALA A 101 -15.71 2.48 1.40
N ALA A 102 -16.70 2.94 2.17
CA ALA A 102 -16.86 4.35 2.50
C ALA A 102 -15.86 4.83 3.58
N VAL A 103 -15.48 3.96 4.51
CA VAL A 103 -14.65 4.32 5.68
C VAL A 103 -13.20 4.55 5.28
N LEU A 104 -12.66 3.74 4.36
CA LEU A 104 -11.27 3.85 3.93
C LEU A 104 -10.99 5.08 3.05
N ARG A 105 -12.01 5.68 2.44
CA ARG A 105 -11.86 6.95 1.69
C ARG A 105 -11.72 8.18 2.58
N ALA A 106 -12.17 8.10 3.83
CA ALA A 106 -12.17 9.24 4.75
C ALA A 106 -10.92 9.29 5.65
N GLY A 107 -10.08 8.25 5.65
CA GLY A 107 -8.93 8.11 6.54
C GLY A 107 -7.55 8.33 5.91
N ALA A 108 -7.48 8.87 4.69
CA ALA A 108 -6.22 9.13 3.97
C ALA A 108 -5.72 10.56 4.15
#